data_AF-X0VA14-F1
#
_entry.id   AF-X0VA14-F1
#
_cell.length_a   1.000
_cell.length_b   1.000
_cell.length_c   1.000
_cell.angle_alpha   90.00
_cell.angle_beta   90.00
_cell.angle_gamma   90.00
#
_symmetry.space_group_name_H-M   'P 1'
#
loop_
_entity.id
_entity.type
_entity.pdbx_description
1 polymer ?
#
loop_
_entity_poly.entity_id
_entity_poly.type
_entity_poly.pdbx_seq_one_letter_code
_entity_poly.pdbx_strand_id
1 'polypeptide(L)'
;MLSSTEFFKLSASGNDFICIDNLDGRFDELISEPDRIGCAARVLCERGPGVGADGVLFACHPEVDDVADISARIFEADGSEVELCGNGTACFLHWII
;
A
#
# COMPACT_ATOMS: atom_id res chain seq x y z
N MET A 1 -6.56 15.14 16.56
CA MET A 1 -6.38 13.85 17.27
C MET A 1 -5.37 13.06 16.46
N LEU A 2 -4.29 12.54 17.05
CA LEU A 2 -3.37 11.67 16.32
C LEU A 2 -4.06 10.33 16.12
N SER A 3 -4.36 9.96 14.87
CA SER A 3 -4.85 8.64 14.52
C SER A 3 -3.65 7.74 14.24
N SER A 4 -3.53 6.62 14.94
CA SER A 4 -2.62 5.55 14.57
C SER A 4 -3.24 4.65 13.49
N THR A 5 -2.38 4.08 12.65
CA THR A 5 -2.74 3.08 11.63
C THR A 5 -1.84 1.88 11.84
N GLU A 6 -2.43 0.69 11.95
CA GLU A 6 -1.68 -0.57 11.98
C GLU A 6 -1.23 -0.93 10.56
N PHE A 7 -0.04 -1.49 10.44
CA PHE A 7 0.52 -1.91 9.16
C PHE A 7 1.46 -3.09 9.36
N PHE A 8 1.67 -3.85 8.29
CA PHE A 8 2.73 -4.86 8.21
C PHE A 8 3.88 -4.33 7.38
N LYS A 9 5.10 -4.70 7.74
CA LYS A 9 6.27 -4.43 6.92
C LYS A 9 6.86 -5.73 6.41
N LEU A 10 6.78 -5.94 5.10
CA LEU A 10 7.17 -7.17 4.45
C LEU A 10 8.23 -6.89 3.41
N SER A 11 9.05 -7.89 3.11
CA SER A 11 10.07 -7.78 2.08
C SER A 11 10.09 -9.01 1.19
N ALA A 12 10.24 -8.80 -0.12
CA ALA A 12 10.41 -9.85 -1.11
C ALA A 12 11.59 -9.51 -2.03
N SER A 13 12.53 -10.45 -2.15
CA SER A 13 13.74 -10.30 -3.00
C SER A 13 14.52 -9.00 -2.76
N GLY A 14 14.53 -8.53 -1.51
CA GLY A 14 15.24 -7.30 -1.11
C GLY A 14 14.47 -5.99 -1.29
N ASN A 15 13.25 -6.01 -1.85
CA ASN A 15 12.36 -4.84 -1.83
C ASN A 15 11.39 -4.93 -0.65
N ASP A 16 11.17 -3.83 0.07
CA ASP A 16 10.28 -3.77 1.23
C ASP A 16 9.05 -2.88 1.03
N PHE A 17 7.91 -3.30 1.60
CA PHE A 17 6.61 -2.64 1.46
C PHE A 17 5.94 -2.42 2.82
N ILE A 18 5.26 -1.28 2.95
CA ILE A 18 4.33 -0.98 4.04
C ILE A 18 2.95 -1.45 3.59
N CYS A 19 2.46 -2.54 4.16
CA CYS A 19 1.18 -3.15 3.83
C CYS A 19 0.08 -2.69 4.80
N ILE A 20 -0.98 -2.07 4.27
CA ILE A 20 -2.06 -1.45 5.04
C ILE A 20 -3.39 -2.09 4.65
N ASP A 21 -4.15 -2.55 5.64
CA ASP A 21 -5.51 -3.05 5.43
C ASP A 21 -6.46 -1.88 5.17
N ASN A 22 -7.15 -1.92 4.04
CA ASN A 22 -8.17 -0.98 3.62
C ASN A 22 -9.44 -1.70 3.12
N LEU A 23 -9.72 -2.90 3.65
CA LEU A 23 -10.94 -3.64 3.30
C LEU A 23 -12.22 -2.96 3.82
N ASP A 24 -12.10 -2.09 4.83
CA ASP A 24 -13.19 -1.28 5.37
C ASP A 24 -13.40 0.07 4.64
N GLY A 25 -12.57 0.36 3.63
CA GLY A 25 -12.62 1.59 2.83
C GLY A 25 -12.14 2.85 3.56
N ARG A 26 -11.49 2.73 4.72
CA ARG A 26 -11.04 3.87 5.55
C ARG A 26 -10.13 4.86 4.80
N PHE A 27 -9.38 4.39 3.81
CA PHE A 27 -8.41 5.16 3.04
C PHE A 27 -8.87 5.45 1.60
N ASP A 28 -10.11 5.13 1.21
CA ASP A 28 -10.59 5.31 -0.17
C ASP A 28 -10.54 6.78 -0.63
N GLU A 29 -10.88 7.72 0.25
CA GLU A 29 -10.76 9.15 -0.04
C GLU A 29 -9.29 9.55 -0.31
N LEU A 30 -8.35 9.00 0.45
CA LEU A 30 -6.93 9.26 0.24
C LEU A 30 -6.45 8.65 -1.09
N ILE A 31 -6.78 7.38 -1.33
CA ILE A 31 -6.33 6.60 -2.50
C ILE A 31 -6.90 7.16 -3.80
N SER A 32 -8.11 7.73 -3.77
CA SER A 32 -8.76 8.33 -4.95
C SER A 32 -8.19 9.69 -5.37
N GLU A 33 -7.29 10.28 -4.57
CA GLU A 33 -6.63 11.56 -4.87
C GLU A 33 -5.11 11.36 -5.10
N PRO A 34 -4.64 11.23 -6.36
CA PRO A 34 -3.26 10.86 -6.70
C PRO A 34 -2.18 11.71 -6.02
N ASP A 35 -2.39 13.03 -5.94
CA ASP A 35 -1.44 13.95 -5.31
C ASP A 35 -1.35 13.73 -3.79
N ARG A 36 -2.48 13.43 -3.13
CA ARG A 36 -2.52 13.20 -1.68
C ARG A 36 -1.89 11.86 -1.33
N ILE A 37 -2.27 10.78 -2.01
CA ILE A 37 -1.69 9.45 -1.75
C ILE A 37 -0.22 9.41 -2.14
N GLY A 38 0.20 10.06 -3.23
CA GLY A 38 1.60 10.15 -3.62
C GLY A 38 2.43 10.92 -2.59
N CYS A 39 1.89 12.01 -2.02
CA CYS A 39 2.54 12.70 -0.90
C CYS A 39 2.66 11.80 0.34
N ALA A 40 1.59 11.08 0.69
CA ALA A 40 1.60 10.15 1.81
C ALA A 40 2.62 9.02 1.62
N ALA A 41 2.68 8.41 0.43
CA ALA A 41 3.66 7.38 0.08
C ALA A 41 5.09 7.89 0.25
N ARG A 42 5.42 9.09 -0.26
CA ARG A 42 6.75 9.70 -0.07
C ARG A 42 7.12 9.85 1.41
N VAL A 43 6.21 10.38 2.23
CA VAL A 43 6.44 10.59 3.67
C VAL A 43 6.61 9.26 4.41
N LEU A 44 5.77 8.26 4.10
CA LEU A 44 5.83 6.94 4.72
C LEU A 44 7.10 6.18 4.32
N CYS A 45 7.48 6.26 3.04
CA CYS A 45 8.63 5.58 2.46
C CYS A 45 9.97 6.29 2.75
N GLU A 46 9.97 7.52 3.26
CA GLU A 46 11.19 8.21 3.64
C GLU A 46 11.92 7.46 4.76
N ARG A 47 13.14 7.00 4.49
CA ARG A 47 13.96 6.27 5.46
C ARG A 47 14.52 7.25 6.50
N GLY A 48 14.21 7.02 7.78
CA GLY A 48 14.64 7.87 8.89
C GLY A 48 13.43 8.50 9.61
N PRO A 49 12.85 9.59 9.09
CA PRO A 49 11.68 10.22 9.70
C PRO A 49 10.38 9.43 9.47
N GLY A 50 10.29 8.68 8.37
CA GLY A 50 9.18 7.78 8.06
C GLY A 50 9.45 6.33 8.48
N VAL A 51 8.56 5.43 8.08
CA VAL A 51 8.74 3.97 8.28
C VAL A 51 9.84 3.43 7.36
N GLY A 52 10.01 4.03 6.18
CA GLY A 52 11.15 3.85 5.30
C GLY A 52 11.13 2.58 4.46
N ALA A 53 10.46 2.55 3.32
CA ALA A 53 10.27 1.35 2.48
C ALA A 53 10.40 1.70 0.99
N ASP A 54 10.42 0.70 0.11
CA ASP A 54 10.44 0.91 -1.34
C ASP A 54 9.04 1.21 -1.90
N GLY A 55 7.98 0.85 -1.16
CA GLY A 55 6.59 1.23 -1.50
C GLY A 55 5.59 1.05 -0.36
N VAL A 56 4.35 1.50 -0.64
CA VAL A 56 3.16 1.28 0.18
C VAL A 56 2.17 0.45 -0.61
N LEU A 57 1.56 -0.53 0.05
CA LEU A 57 0.59 -1.44 -0.53
C LEU A 57 -0.70 -1.39 0.31
N PHE A 58 -1.84 -1.24 -0.35
CA PHE A 58 -3.16 -1.34 0.27
C PHE A 58 -3.88 -2.59 -0.18
N ALA A 59 -4.43 -3.36 0.76
CA ALA A 59 -5.46 -4.36 0.47
C ALA A 59 -6.82 -3.66 0.44
N CYS A 60 -7.47 -3.65 -0.72
CA CYS A 60 -8.71 -2.94 -0.94
C CYS A 60 -9.83 -3.89 -1.33
N HIS A 61 -11.08 -3.43 -1.21
CA HIS A 61 -12.19 -4.08 -1.88
C HIS A 61 -11.96 -4.05 -3.41
N PRO A 62 -12.35 -5.09 -4.17
CA PRO A 62 -12.24 -5.06 -5.63
C PRO A 62 -13.17 -3.99 -6.23
N GLU A 63 -12.74 -3.39 -7.34
CA GLU A 63 -13.57 -2.39 -8.05
C GLU A 63 -14.76 -3.03 -8.79
N VAL A 64 -14.66 -4.33 -9.09
CA VAL A 64 -15.69 -5.11 -9.76
C VAL A 64 -16.05 -6.30 -8.88
N ASP A 65 -17.30 -6.32 -8.42
CA ASP A 65 -17.86 -7.42 -7.64
C ASP A 65 -17.77 -8.75 -8.41
N ASP A 66 -17.65 -9.86 -7.68
CA ASP A 66 -17.61 -11.24 -8.19
C ASP A 66 -16.41 -11.59 -9.11
N VAL A 67 -15.40 -10.71 -9.25
CA VAL A 67 -14.17 -10.98 -10.04
C VAL A 67 -12.99 -11.39 -9.17
N ALA A 68 -12.88 -10.86 -7.95
CA ALA A 68 -11.84 -11.17 -6.99
C ALA A 68 -12.37 -11.00 -5.56
N ASP A 69 -11.73 -11.62 -4.57
CA ASP A 69 -12.10 -11.42 -3.16
C ASP A 69 -11.47 -10.14 -2.59
N ILE A 70 -10.27 -9.78 -3.07
CA ILE A 70 -9.46 -8.64 -2.60
C ILE A 70 -8.69 -8.05 -3.80
N SER A 71 -8.51 -6.74 -3.84
CA SER A 71 -7.62 -6.04 -4.77
C SER A 71 -6.41 -5.42 -4.06
N ALA A 72 -5.34 -5.15 -4.81
CA ALA A 72 -4.16 -4.46 -4.29
C ALA A 72 -3.95 -3.14 -5.02
N ARG A 73 -3.64 -2.09 -4.27
CA ARG A 73 -3.17 -0.79 -4.79
C ARG A 73 -1.74 -0.56 -4.32
N ILE A 74 -0.79 -0.39 -5.24
CA ILE A 74 0.64 -0.28 -4.92
C ILE A 74 1.17 1.09 -5.34
N PHE A 75 1.85 1.77 -4.41
CA PHE A 75 2.50 3.05 -4.62
C PHE A 75 3.99 2.94 -4.34
N GLU A 76 4.84 3.39 -5.25
CA GLU A 76 6.29 3.41 -5.03
C GLU A 76 6.70 4.58 -4.11
N ALA A 77 7.93 4.55 -3.61
CA ALA A 77 8.48 5.59 -2.74
C ALA A 77 8.48 7.00 -3.37
N ASP A 78 8.45 7.10 -4.70
CA ASP A 78 8.32 8.38 -5.40
C ASP A 78 6.88 8.90 -5.48
N GLY A 79 5.91 8.15 -4.95
CA GLY A 79 4.49 8.47 -4.92
C GLY A 79 3.71 8.08 -6.16
N SER A 80 4.33 7.47 -7.16
CA SER A 80 3.64 6.94 -8.34
C SER A 80 2.91 5.64 -8.02
N GLU A 81 1.78 5.42 -8.69
CA GLU A 81 1.07 4.15 -8.63
C GLU A 81 1.56 3.19 -9.71
N VAL A 82 1.68 1.92 -9.37
CA VAL A 82 2.01 0.86 -10.33
C VAL A 82 0.93 -0.22 -10.37
N GLU A 83 0.53 -0.62 -11.58
CA GLU A 83 -0.44 -1.70 -11.77
C GLU A 83 0.14 -3.08 -11.42
N LEU A 84 1.46 -3.26 -11.61
CA LEU A 84 2.13 -4.53 -11.33
C LEU A 84 3.56 -4.32 -10.82
N CYS A 85 3.84 -4.88 -9.65
CA CYS A 85 5.18 -5.00 -9.11
C CYS A 85 5.37 -6.41 -8.55
N GLY A 86 6.23 -7.22 -9.17
CA GLY A 86 6.38 -8.64 -8.79
C GLY A 86 6.76 -8.86 -7.33
N ASN A 87 7.58 -7.97 -6.75
CA ASN A 87 7.94 -8.05 -5.33
C ASN A 87 6.79 -7.59 -4.42
N GLY A 88 6.05 -6.55 -4.83
CA GLY A 88 4.85 -6.11 -4.13
C GLY A 88 3.76 -7.18 -4.13
N THR A 89 3.54 -7.84 -5.28
CA THR A 89 2.62 -8.98 -5.40
C THR A 89 3.04 -10.15 -4.53
N ALA A 90 4.34 -10.47 -4.45
CA ALA A 90 4.83 -11.54 -3.57
C ALA A 90 4.59 -11.21 -2.09
N CYS A 91 4.82 -9.95 -1.67
CA CYS A 91 4.49 -9.50 -0.31
C CYS A 91 3.00 -9.58 -0.04
N PHE A 92 2.17 -9.13 -0.99
CA PHE A 92 0.71 -9.15 -0.87
C PHE A 92 0.18 -10.56 -0.70
N LEU A 93 0.56 -11.49 -1.58
CA LEU A 93 0.13 -12.88 -1.51
C LEU A 93 0.54 -13.54 -0.18
N HIS A 94 1.72 -13.22 0.35
CA HIS A 94 2.13 -13.72 1.65
C HIS A 94 1.30 -13.15 2.80
N TRP A 95 0.85 -11.90 2.67
CA TRP A 95 0.14 -11.18 3.72
C TRP A 95 -1.34 -11.58 3.84
N ILE A 96 -2.01 -11.83 2.71
CA ILE A 96 -3.46 -12.07 2.66
C ILE A 96 -3.87 -13.54 2.85
N ILE A 97 -2.91 -14.47 2.94
CA ILE A 97 -3.13 -15.91 3.16
C ILE A 97 -2.91 -16.24 4.64
#